data_AF-A0A0Q6LZJ4-F1
#
_entry.id   AF-A0A0Q6LZJ4-F1
#
_cell.length_a   1.000
_cell.length_b   1.000
_cell.length_c   1.000
_cell.angle_alpha   90.00
_cell.angle_beta   90.00
_cell.angle_gamma   90.00
#
_symmetry.space_group_name_H-M   'P 1'
#
loop_
_entity.id
_entity.type
_entity.pdbx_description
1 polymer ?
#
loop_
_entity_poly.entity_id
_entity_poly.type
_entity_poly.pdbx_seq_one_letter_code
_entity_poly.pdbx_strand_id
1 'polypeptide(L)'
;MAALVLFGSLMPAARAGDGSTAELYDKAHSAETQSVFDFIRTRTLASRSNMIEGQHMGGPGDLSSAPQVFDMNTYRIASASPRRAYPRMIGARYDANLDAAHYVLEQAHVSQINARLLDASAIYHPIVSITATPPNPWDRNSGRSSSPKDKALSKLFLSNRAPDTPAGRFWDDIDTIADGLRTLSDAGIPVVFRPFAEVNTGEKYHEARWPRRVGRCAQVTPMAAPADARTANPRRCCRSTRGRPCPTTPWWGRASRRCC
;
A
#
# COMPACT_ATOMS: atom_id res chain seq x y z
N MET A 1 56.55 -0.98 -21.26
CA MET A 1 55.87 -0.94 -19.95
C MET A 1 54.56 -0.19 -20.14
N ALA A 2 53.43 -0.90 -20.10
CA ALA A 2 52.09 -0.30 -20.18
C ALA A 2 51.48 -0.31 -18.78
N ALA A 3 51.13 0.88 -18.27
CA ALA A 3 50.45 1.02 -16.99
C ALA A 3 48.94 0.80 -17.18
N LEU A 4 48.42 -0.23 -16.53
CA LEU A 4 47.00 -0.55 -16.44
C LEU A 4 46.35 0.42 -15.43
N VAL A 5 45.52 1.35 -15.90
CA VAL A 5 44.72 2.21 -15.05
C VAL A 5 43.43 1.46 -14.67
N LEU A 6 43.41 0.88 -13.46
CA LEU A 6 42.21 0.35 -12.84
C LEU A 6 41.37 1.53 -12.31
N PHE A 7 40.35 1.94 -13.06
CA PHE A 7 39.27 2.75 -12.51
C PHE A 7 38.43 1.86 -11.59
N GLY A 8 38.72 1.89 -10.30
CA GLY A 8 37.82 1.39 -9.27
C GLY A 8 36.57 2.28 -9.25
N SER A 9 35.48 1.80 -9.86
CA SER A 9 34.17 2.40 -9.67
C SER A 9 33.80 2.27 -8.20
N LEU A 10 33.91 3.37 -7.46
CA LEU A 10 33.29 3.56 -6.15
C LEU A 10 31.78 3.36 -6.35
N MET A 11 31.28 2.17 -6.03
CA MET A 11 29.85 1.92 -5.89
C MET A 11 29.33 2.90 -4.83
N PRO A 12 28.43 3.85 -5.17
CA PRO A 12 27.86 4.73 -4.17
C PRO A 12 27.15 3.86 -3.12
N ALA A 13 27.42 4.14 -1.84
CA ALA A 13 26.79 3.43 -0.75
C ALA A 13 25.27 3.52 -0.88
N ALA A 14 24.61 2.35 -0.91
CA ALA A 14 23.16 2.24 -0.97
C ALA A 14 22.52 3.09 0.14
N ARG A 15 21.77 4.12 -0.25
CA ARG A 15 20.93 4.86 0.69
C ARG A 15 19.67 4.05 0.90
N ALA A 16 19.20 3.96 2.15
CA ALA A 16 17.92 3.31 2.44
C ALA A 16 16.82 3.92 1.54
N GLY A 17 16.18 3.09 0.72
CA GLY A 17 15.10 3.50 -0.19
C GLY A 17 15.53 4.00 -1.58
N ASP A 18 16.80 3.88 -1.99
CA ASP A 18 17.23 4.25 -3.35
C ASP A 18 16.87 3.21 -4.44
N GLY A 19 16.37 2.04 -4.02
CA GLY A 19 15.95 0.96 -4.93
C GLY A 19 17.09 0.11 -5.49
N SER A 20 18.34 0.39 -5.14
CA SER A 20 19.52 -0.33 -5.65
C SER A 20 19.52 -1.83 -5.35
N THR A 21 18.87 -2.24 -4.25
CA THR A 21 18.72 -3.64 -3.82
C THR A 21 17.34 -4.20 -4.10
N ALA A 22 16.46 -3.47 -4.79
CA ALA A 22 15.13 -3.97 -5.11
C ALA A 22 15.24 -5.13 -6.10
N GLU A 23 14.40 -6.13 -5.92
CA GLU A 23 14.21 -7.24 -6.86
C GLU A 23 12.72 -7.56 -7.02
N LEU A 24 12.36 -8.11 -8.18
CA LEU A 24 11.05 -8.71 -8.36
C LEU A 24 10.97 -10.02 -7.54
N TYR A 25 9.92 -10.11 -6.74
CA TYR A 25 9.65 -11.29 -5.93
C TYR A 25 9.26 -12.49 -6.80
N ASP A 26 8.37 -12.28 -7.77
CA ASP A 26 8.03 -13.29 -8.76
C ASP A 26 9.18 -13.46 -9.74
N LYS A 27 9.70 -14.69 -9.87
CA LYS A 27 10.79 -15.03 -10.79
C LYS A 27 10.29 -15.45 -12.19
N ALA A 28 8.99 -15.69 -12.35
CA ALA A 28 8.35 -16.06 -13.61
C ALA A 28 7.68 -14.86 -14.31
N HIS A 29 8.11 -13.63 -14.01
CA HIS A 29 7.54 -12.41 -14.58
C HIS A 29 7.82 -12.26 -16.09
N SER A 30 6.98 -11.49 -16.78
CA SER A 30 7.16 -11.21 -18.21
C SER A 30 8.29 -10.22 -18.50
N ALA A 31 8.77 -10.17 -19.74
CA ALA A 31 9.79 -9.21 -20.16
C ALA A 31 9.32 -7.75 -20.01
N GLU A 32 8.03 -7.48 -20.24
CA GLU A 32 7.41 -6.17 -20.06
C GLU A 32 7.41 -5.78 -18.58
N THR A 33 7.14 -6.73 -17.69
CA THR A 33 7.20 -6.52 -16.23
C THR A 33 8.62 -6.20 -15.78
N GLN A 34 9.62 -6.92 -16.29
CA GLN A 34 11.03 -6.64 -16.02
C GLN A 34 11.42 -5.24 -16.52
N SER A 35 10.97 -4.86 -17.73
CA SER A 35 11.25 -3.54 -18.31
C SER A 35 10.68 -2.39 -17.47
N VAL A 36 9.43 -2.50 -17.00
CA VAL A 36 8.83 -1.49 -16.12
C VAL A 36 9.52 -1.45 -14.76
N PHE A 37 9.87 -2.60 -14.19
CA PHE A 37 10.64 -2.68 -12.95
C PHE A 37 12.00 -1.97 -13.07
N ASP A 38 12.75 -2.26 -14.13
CA ASP A 38 14.05 -1.62 -14.39
C ASP A 38 13.91 -0.12 -14.61
N PHE A 39 12.87 0.33 -15.31
CA PHE A 39 12.57 1.75 -15.45
C PHE A 39 12.31 2.42 -14.09
N ILE A 40 11.46 1.83 -13.24
CA ILE A 40 11.16 2.37 -11.91
C ILE A 40 12.43 2.42 -11.05
N ARG A 41 13.20 1.33 -11.04
CA ARG A 41 14.46 1.22 -10.28
C ARG A 41 15.51 2.23 -10.74
N THR A 42 15.70 2.40 -12.04
CA THR A 42 16.67 3.38 -12.57
C THR A 42 16.25 4.82 -12.28
N ARG A 43 14.94 5.10 -12.29
CA ARG A 43 14.40 6.40 -11.89
C ARG A 43 14.70 6.73 -10.44
N THR A 44 14.51 5.79 -9.50
CA THR A 44 14.80 6.05 -8.07
C THR A 44 16.29 6.32 -7.80
N LEU A 45 17.17 5.84 -8.67
CA LEU A 45 18.63 6.06 -8.59
C LEU A 45 19.08 7.42 -9.19
N ALA A 46 18.24 8.08 -10.00
CA ALA A 46 18.63 9.31 -10.68
C ALA A 46 18.50 10.56 -9.78
N SER A 47 19.56 11.34 -9.62
CA SER A 47 19.59 12.52 -8.72
C SER A 47 18.74 13.71 -9.15
N ARG A 48 18.23 13.74 -10.39
CA ARG A 48 17.51 14.90 -10.97
C ARG A 48 16.16 14.58 -11.59
N SER A 49 15.74 13.31 -11.62
CA SER A 49 14.46 12.91 -12.23
C SER A 49 13.95 11.59 -11.64
N ASN A 50 13.74 11.61 -10.32
CA ASN A 50 13.35 10.46 -9.49
C ASN A 50 11.85 10.36 -9.23
N MET A 51 11.02 11.15 -9.91
CA MET A 51 9.57 11.11 -9.77
C MET A 51 8.91 10.65 -11.06
N ILE A 52 7.91 9.79 -10.92
CA ILE A 52 7.00 9.37 -11.99
C ILE A 52 5.67 10.05 -11.69
N GLU A 53 5.24 10.96 -12.56
CA GLU A 53 3.94 11.60 -12.46
C GLU A 53 2.84 10.57 -12.77
N GLY A 54 1.83 10.51 -11.90
CA GLY A 54 0.69 9.62 -12.06
C GLY A 54 -0.64 10.35 -11.87
N GLN A 55 -1.67 9.87 -12.56
CA GLN A 55 -3.04 10.33 -12.42
C GLN A 55 -3.95 9.16 -12.02
N HIS A 56 -4.84 9.37 -11.06
CA HIS A 56 -5.91 8.41 -10.75
C HIS A 56 -7.13 8.68 -11.63
N MET A 57 -7.58 7.67 -12.39
CA MET A 57 -8.78 7.76 -13.23
C MET A 57 -10.09 7.46 -12.47
N GLY A 58 -10.00 7.00 -11.22
CA GLY A 58 -11.14 6.60 -10.41
C GLY A 58 -11.38 5.09 -10.38
N GLY A 59 -12.54 4.70 -9.86
CA GLY A 59 -13.03 3.32 -9.79
C GLY A 59 -14.47 3.18 -10.25
N PRO A 60 -15.16 2.10 -9.85
CA PRO A 60 -16.59 1.97 -10.07
C PRO A 60 -17.33 3.24 -9.62
N GLY A 61 -18.28 3.72 -10.43
CA GLY A 61 -19.07 4.93 -10.16
C GLY A 61 -18.39 6.27 -10.51
N ASP A 62 -17.06 6.33 -10.54
CA ASP A 62 -16.33 7.55 -10.96
C ASP A 62 -16.26 7.67 -12.48
N LEU A 63 -16.31 6.53 -13.17
CA LEU A 63 -16.21 6.45 -14.62
C LEU A 63 -17.60 6.53 -15.26
N SER A 64 -17.76 7.42 -16.24
CA SER A 64 -18.99 7.51 -17.04
C SER A 64 -19.40 6.13 -17.58
N SER A 65 -20.70 5.81 -17.50
CA SER A 65 -21.25 4.57 -18.07
C SER A 65 -21.17 4.53 -19.60
N ALA A 66 -21.06 5.70 -20.25
CA ALA A 66 -20.85 5.77 -21.69
C ALA A 66 -19.43 5.29 -22.05
N PRO A 67 -19.27 4.58 -23.19
CA PRO A 67 -17.96 4.32 -23.76
C PRO A 67 -17.27 5.65 -24.01
N GLN A 68 -16.26 5.96 -23.22
CA GLN A 68 -15.41 7.11 -23.43
C GLN A 68 -14.08 6.58 -23.92
N VAL A 69 -13.68 7.03 -25.11
CA VAL A 69 -12.28 6.89 -25.54
C VAL A 69 -11.43 7.53 -24.46
N PHE A 70 -10.46 6.79 -23.95
CA PHE A 70 -9.54 7.33 -22.97
C PHE A 70 -8.73 8.48 -23.61
N ASP A 71 -9.10 9.73 -23.27
CA ASP A 71 -8.40 10.92 -23.72
C ASP A 71 -7.57 11.50 -22.58
N MET A 72 -6.25 11.50 -22.77
CA MET A 72 -5.31 12.08 -21.81
C MET A 72 -5.52 13.58 -21.59
N ASN A 73 -6.17 14.30 -22.50
CA ASN A 73 -6.58 15.69 -22.23
C ASN A 73 -7.67 15.77 -21.16
N THR A 74 -8.58 14.80 -21.11
CA THR A 74 -9.61 14.71 -20.05
C THR A 74 -8.99 14.37 -18.69
N TYR A 75 -7.96 13.53 -18.67
CA TYR A 75 -7.31 13.07 -17.43
C TYR A 75 -5.99 13.81 -17.11
N ARG A 76 -5.78 15.00 -17.69
CA ARG A 76 -4.58 15.80 -17.41
C ARG A 76 -4.66 16.44 -16.03
N ILE A 77 -3.54 16.45 -15.31
CA ILE A 77 -3.38 17.31 -14.14
C ILE A 77 -3.33 18.76 -14.63
N ALA A 78 -4.13 19.66 -14.05
CA ALA A 78 -4.22 21.06 -14.48
C ALA A 78 -2.85 21.79 -14.49
N SER A 79 -1.92 21.38 -13.63
CA SER A 79 -0.54 21.91 -13.59
C SER A 79 0.34 21.47 -14.77
N ALA A 80 -0.08 20.47 -15.56
CA ALA A 80 0.63 19.97 -16.74
C ALA A 80 0.12 20.60 -18.06
N SER A 81 -1.02 21.31 -18.05
CA SER A 81 -1.65 21.92 -19.22
C SER A 81 -0.72 22.83 -20.05
N PRO A 82 0.15 23.68 -19.45
CA PRO A 82 1.08 24.49 -20.23
C PRO A 82 2.21 23.68 -20.88
N ARG A 83 2.52 22.50 -20.34
CA ARG A 83 3.72 21.71 -20.66
C ARG A 83 3.47 20.61 -21.69
N ARG A 84 2.20 20.40 -22.10
CA ARG A 84 1.76 19.28 -22.95
C ARG A 84 2.28 17.92 -22.46
N ALA A 85 2.56 17.80 -21.16
CA ALA A 85 3.04 16.56 -20.57
C ALA A 85 1.86 15.64 -20.27
N TYR A 86 2.12 14.34 -20.35
CA TYR A 86 1.16 13.27 -20.12
C TYR A 86 1.63 12.46 -18.91
N PRO A 87 0.75 12.10 -17.96
CA PRO A 87 1.14 11.27 -16.83
C PRO A 87 1.75 9.96 -17.33
N ARG A 88 2.85 9.56 -16.71
CA ARG A 88 3.58 8.34 -17.05
C ARG A 88 3.04 7.13 -16.31
N MET A 89 2.19 7.35 -15.32
CA MET A 89 1.46 6.33 -14.59
C MET A 89 -0.04 6.64 -14.58
N ILE A 90 -0.88 5.63 -14.77
CA ILE A 90 -2.33 5.73 -14.61
C ILE A 90 -2.74 4.79 -13.48
N GLY A 91 -3.38 5.35 -12.46
CA GLY A 91 -3.95 4.61 -11.34
C GLY A 91 -5.43 4.34 -11.54
N ALA A 92 -5.88 3.12 -11.29
CA ALA A 92 -7.29 2.77 -11.18
C ALA A 92 -7.56 1.96 -9.89
N ARG A 93 -8.83 1.87 -9.50
CA ARG A 93 -9.27 0.98 -8.43
C ARG A 93 -10.38 0.07 -8.93
N TYR A 94 -10.29 -1.23 -8.70
CA TYR A 94 -11.34 -2.18 -9.08
C TYR A 94 -12.57 -2.13 -8.18
N ASP A 95 -12.45 -1.39 -7.08
CA ASP A 95 -13.37 -1.42 -5.97
C ASP A 95 -13.68 -0.01 -5.45
N ALA A 96 -14.94 0.25 -5.12
CA ALA A 96 -15.37 1.57 -4.65
C ALA A 96 -16.62 1.51 -3.77
N ASN A 97 -16.78 2.54 -2.94
CA ASN A 97 -18.08 2.94 -2.43
C ASN A 97 -18.79 3.72 -3.55
N LEU A 98 -19.92 3.21 -4.06
CA LEU A 98 -20.80 3.99 -4.92
C LEU A 98 -21.60 5.01 -4.08
N ASP A 99 -21.94 4.64 -2.84
CA ASP A 99 -22.55 5.51 -1.84
C ASP A 99 -22.27 5.01 -0.40
N ALA A 100 -22.97 5.57 0.59
CA ALA A 100 -22.80 5.24 2.00
C ALA A 100 -23.13 3.78 2.37
N ALA A 101 -23.87 3.06 1.53
CA ALA A 101 -24.34 1.69 1.78
C ALA A 101 -23.85 0.66 0.75
N HIS A 102 -23.41 1.10 -0.44
CA HIS A 102 -23.09 0.22 -1.55
C HIS A 102 -21.59 0.23 -1.86
N TYR A 103 -20.90 -0.82 -1.40
CA TYR A 103 -19.56 -1.15 -1.84
C TYR A 103 -19.62 -2.14 -3.00
N VAL A 104 -18.90 -1.87 -4.09
CA VAL A 104 -18.87 -2.75 -5.27
C VAL A 104 -17.47 -3.23 -5.60
N LEU A 105 -17.40 -4.49 -5.96
CA LEU A 105 -16.30 -5.18 -6.62
C LEU A 105 -16.97 -6.23 -7.51
N GLU A 106 -17.18 -5.89 -8.76
CA GLU A 106 -17.97 -6.70 -9.69
C GLU A 106 -17.30 -6.76 -11.06
N GLN A 107 -17.45 -7.91 -11.73
CA GLN A 107 -16.76 -8.19 -12.99
C GLN A 107 -17.08 -7.16 -14.09
N ALA A 108 -18.31 -6.64 -14.13
CA ALA A 108 -18.71 -5.63 -15.11
C ALA A 108 -17.91 -4.32 -14.96
N HIS A 109 -17.71 -3.86 -13.73
CA HIS A 109 -16.92 -2.66 -13.45
C HIS A 109 -15.43 -2.87 -13.68
N VAL A 110 -14.91 -4.03 -13.26
CA VAL A 110 -13.52 -4.43 -13.54
C VAL A 110 -13.26 -4.44 -15.05
N SER A 111 -14.17 -5.01 -15.83
CA SER A 111 -14.06 -5.07 -17.29
C SER A 111 -14.11 -3.68 -17.92
N GLN A 112 -14.97 -2.79 -17.42
CA GLN A 112 -15.05 -1.39 -17.89
C GLN A 112 -13.75 -0.62 -17.62
N ILE A 113 -13.16 -0.80 -16.44
CA ILE A 113 -11.87 -0.20 -16.09
C ILE A 113 -10.78 -0.75 -17.02
N ASN A 114 -10.72 -2.06 -17.20
CA ASN A 114 -9.73 -2.71 -18.05
C ASN A 114 -9.83 -2.26 -19.51
N ALA A 115 -11.03 -2.11 -20.06
CA ALA A 115 -11.22 -1.60 -21.42
C ALA A 115 -10.53 -0.24 -21.62
N ARG A 116 -10.68 0.68 -20.66
CA ARG A 116 -10.03 1.99 -20.71
C ARG A 116 -8.50 1.91 -20.55
N LEU A 117 -8.02 1.00 -19.71
CA LEU A 117 -6.58 0.79 -19.53
C LEU A 117 -5.94 0.16 -20.76
N LEU A 118 -6.65 -0.74 -21.45
CA LEU A 118 -6.24 -1.30 -22.73
C LEU A 118 -6.12 -0.18 -23.79
N ASP A 119 -7.16 0.66 -23.92
CA ASP A 119 -7.14 1.81 -24.84
C ASP A 119 -5.99 2.78 -24.52
N ALA A 120 -5.81 3.12 -23.24
CA ALA A 120 -4.74 3.99 -22.79
C ALA A 120 -3.35 3.39 -23.10
N SER A 121 -3.20 2.09 -22.90
CA SER A 121 -1.93 1.37 -23.10
C SER A 121 -1.58 1.21 -24.57
N ALA A 122 -2.58 1.05 -25.45
CA ALA A 122 -2.38 0.97 -26.89
C ALA A 122 -1.87 2.29 -27.50
N ILE A 123 -2.20 3.44 -26.89
CA ILE A 123 -1.87 4.77 -27.43
C ILE A 123 -0.64 5.38 -26.72
N TYR A 124 -0.58 5.28 -25.39
CA TYR A 124 0.35 6.07 -24.58
C TYR A 124 1.40 5.23 -23.83
N HIS A 125 1.21 3.91 -23.76
CA HIS A 125 2.07 2.98 -23.01
C HIS A 125 2.40 3.47 -21.58
N PRO A 126 1.39 3.82 -20.74
CA PRO A 126 1.64 4.25 -19.37
C PRO A 126 1.98 3.07 -18.48
N ILE A 127 2.61 3.35 -17.34
CA ILE A 127 2.67 2.38 -16.23
C ILE A 127 1.28 2.30 -15.61
N VAL A 128 0.67 1.11 -15.58
CA VAL A 128 -0.62 0.91 -14.95
C VAL A 128 -0.43 0.62 -13.46
N SER A 129 -1.23 1.25 -12.60
CA SER A 129 -1.28 0.98 -11.17
C SER A 129 -2.70 0.60 -10.79
N ILE A 130 -2.88 -0.57 -10.17
CA ILE A 130 -4.19 -1.04 -9.71
C ILE A 130 -4.19 -1.13 -8.19
N THR A 131 -5.21 -0.54 -7.59
CA THR A 131 -5.59 -0.84 -6.20
C THR A 131 -6.84 -1.72 -6.21
N ALA A 132 -6.84 -2.74 -5.36
CA ALA A 132 -8.02 -3.58 -5.17
C ALA A 132 -8.00 -4.15 -3.75
N THR A 133 -9.15 -4.17 -3.10
CA THR A 133 -9.35 -4.73 -1.77
C THR A 133 -10.77 -5.27 -1.69
N PRO A 134 -10.94 -6.58 -1.43
CA PRO A 134 -12.27 -7.15 -1.26
C PRO A 134 -13.08 -6.36 -0.21
N PRO A 135 -14.41 -6.22 -0.37
CA PRO A 135 -15.27 -5.74 0.71
C PRO A 135 -15.11 -6.63 1.96
N ASN A 136 -15.60 -6.13 3.09
CA ASN A 136 -15.59 -6.85 4.35
C ASN A 136 -16.42 -8.14 4.19
N PRO A 137 -15.79 -9.31 4.25
CA PRO A 137 -16.46 -10.57 3.92
C PRO A 137 -17.47 -11.01 5.01
N TRP A 138 -17.39 -10.43 6.20
CA TRP A 138 -18.32 -10.68 7.29
C TRP A 138 -19.52 -9.74 7.29
N ASP A 139 -19.45 -8.61 6.60
CA ASP A 139 -20.51 -7.61 6.46
C ASP A 139 -20.30 -6.77 5.20
N ARG A 140 -20.94 -7.16 4.10
CA ARG A 140 -20.76 -6.51 2.78
C ARG A 140 -21.22 -5.05 2.78
N ASN A 141 -22.23 -4.71 3.58
CA ASN A 141 -22.79 -3.36 3.63
C ASN A 141 -21.85 -2.38 4.36
N SER A 142 -20.93 -2.90 5.16
CA SER A 142 -19.92 -2.09 5.84
C SER A 142 -18.78 -1.63 4.93
N GLY A 143 -18.77 -2.03 3.66
CA GLY A 143 -17.68 -1.75 2.73
C GLY A 143 -16.37 -2.33 3.24
N ARG A 144 -15.36 -1.49 3.52
CA ARG A 144 -14.09 -1.95 4.13
C ARG A 144 -14.00 -1.76 5.64
N SER A 145 -15.07 -1.34 6.31
CA SER A 145 -15.03 -0.92 7.72
C SER A 145 -14.51 -2.03 8.64
N SER A 146 -13.88 -1.64 9.74
CA SER A 146 -13.29 -2.56 10.72
C SER A 146 -14.25 -3.65 11.19
N SER A 147 -13.74 -4.87 11.35
CA SER A 147 -14.51 -6.03 11.78
C SER A 147 -14.42 -6.26 13.30
N PRO A 148 -15.44 -6.88 13.95
CA PRO A 148 -15.37 -7.33 15.34
C PRO A 148 -14.11 -8.13 15.68
N LYS A 149 -13.69 -8.09 16.94
CA LYS A 149 -12.37 -8.57 17.42
C LYS A 149 -12.03 -10.03 17.07
N ASP A 150 -13.03 -10.88 16.85
CA ASP A 150 -12.82 -12.32 16.62
C ASP A 150 -12.71 -12.73 15.13
N LYS A 151 -12.89 -11.75 14.22
CA LYS A 151 -12.97 -11.92 12.77
C LYS A 151 -11.67 -11.46 12.10
N ALA A 152 -10.61 -12.26 12.27
CA ALA A 152 -9.29 -11.99 11.70
C ALA A 152 -9.19 -12.45 10.23
N LEU A 153 -8.59 -11.62 9.36
CA LEU A 153 -8.34 -11.95 7.95
C LEU A 153 -7.56 -13.26 7.79
N SER A 154 -6.60 -13.52 8.68
CA SER A 154 -5.82 -14.77 8.72
C SER A 154 -6.69 -16.03 8.83
N LYS A 155 -7.86 -15.95 9.47
CA LYS A 155 -8.78 -17.10 9.58
C LYS A 155 -9.47 -17.43 8.25
N LEU A 156 -9.66 -16.45 7.36
CA LEU A 156 -10.30 -16.67 6.06
C LEU A 156 -9.42 -17.51 5.13
N PHE A 157 -8.10 -17.30 5.17
CA PHE A 157 -7.14 -18.04 4.35
C PHE A 157 -7.14 -19.54 4.63
N LEU A 158 -7.44 -19.94 5.87
CA LEU A 158 -7.43 -21.33 6.32
C LEU A 158 -8.83 -21.97 6.31
N SER A 159 -9.87 -21.20 5.98
CA SER A 159 -11.26 -21.64 6.01
C SER A 159 -11.70 -22.22 4.68
N ASN A 160 -12.65 -23.15 4.71
CA ASN A 160 -13.27 -23.69 3.51
C ASN A 160 -13.97 -22.59 2.69
N ARG A 161 -13.84 -22.61 1.36
CA ARG A 161 -14.46 -21.66 0.43
C ARG A 161 -15.94 -21.98 0.14
N ALA A 162 -16.69 -22.39 1.16
CA ALA A 162 -18.09 -22.72 0.98
C ALA A 162 -18.89 -21.46 0.57
N PRO A 163 -19.84 -21.56 -0.39
CA PRO A 163 -20.69 -20.44 -0.79
C PRO A 163 -21.37 -19.78 0.40
N ASP A 164 -21.60 -18.47 0.30
CA ASP A 164 -22.27 -17.64 1.32
C ASP A 164 -21.63 -17.64 2.72
N THR A 165 -20.43 -18.21 2.87
CA THR A 165 -19.59 -17.99 4.05
C THR A 165 -18.69 -16.76 3.85
N PRO A 166 -18.19 -16.13 4.92
CA PRO A 166 -17.19 -15.07 4.78
C PRO A 166 -15.96 -15.52 3.98
N ALA A 167 -15.54 -16.78 4.13
CA ALA A 167 -14.41 -17.32 3.38
C ALA A 167 -14.74 -17.47 1.89
N GLY A 168 -15.91 -18.03 1.55
CA GLY A 168 -16.39 -18.10 0.15
C GLY A 168 -16.41 -16.72 -0.50
N ARG A 169 -17.13 -15.76 0.11
CA ARG A 169 -17.22 -14.38 -0.40
C ARG A 169 -15.86 -13.72 -0.61
N PHE A 170 -14.96 -13.83 0.37
CA PHE A 170 -13.63 -13.26 0.26
C PHE A 170 -12.88 -13.82 -0.95
N TRP A 171 -12.96 -15.13 -1.18
CA TRP A 171 -12.26 -15.75 -2.29
C TRP A 171 -12.93 -15.49 -3.64
N ASP A 172 -14.25 -15.39 -3.71
CA ASP A 172 -14.97 -14.97 -4.92
C ASP A 172 -14.56 -13.55 -5.35
N ASP A 173 -14.42 -12.64 -4.38
CA ASP A 173 -13.92 -11.28 -4.60
C ASP A 173 -12.45 -11.27 -5.07
N ILE A 174 -11.61 -12.15 -4.51
CA ILE A 174 -10.21 -12.32 -4.95
C ILE A 174 -10.16 -12.86 -6.38
N ASP A 175 -11.01 -13.82 -6.73
CA ASP A 175 -11.08 -14.40 -8.08
C ASP A 175 -11.51 -13.34 -9.10
N THR A 176 -12.47 -12.47 -8.74
CA THR A 176 -12.87 -11.29 -9.55
C THR A 176 -11.68 -10.35 -9.81
N ILE A 177 -10.87 -10.06 -8.78
CA ILE A 177 -9.66 -9.23 -8.94
C ILE A 177 -8.64 -9.93 -9.85
N ALA A 178 -8.44 -11.24 -9.64
CA ALA A 178 -7.48 -12.05 -10.40
C ALA A 178 -7.85 -12.11 -11.89
N ASP A 179 -9.13 -12.29 -12.23
CA ASP A 179 -9.61 -12.29 -13.62
C ASP A 179 -9.39 -10.92 -14.30
N GLY A 180 -9.60 -9.83 -13.54
CA GLY A 180 -9.27 -8.48 -13.98
C GLY A 180 -7.79 -8.31 -14.31
N LEU A 181 -6.91 -8.73 -13.39
CA LEU A 181 -5.46 -8.65 -13.59
C LEU A 181 -4.98 -9.59 -14.71
N ARG A 182 -5.59 -10.77 -14.86
CA ARG A 182 -5.28 -11.70 -15.96
C ARG A 182 -5.55 -11.06 -17.30
N THR A 183 -6.67 -10.34 -17.46
CA THR A 183 -6.96 -9.60 -18.70
C THR A 183 -5.83 -8.64 -19.10
N LEU A 184 -5.26 -7.91 -18.14
CA LEU A 184 -4.14 -7.00 -18.39
C LEU A 184 -2.84 -7.76 -18.68
N SER A 185 -2.60 -8.86 -17.96
CA SER A 185 -1.44 -9.74 -18.17
C SER A 185 -1.45 -10.37 -19.56
N ASP A 186 -2.60 -10.87 -20.02
CA ASP A 186 -2.78 -11.48 -21.34
C ASP A 186 -2.54 -10.45 -22.47
N ALA A 187 -2.78 -9.16 -22.20
CA ALA A 187 -2.46 -8.05 -23.09
C ALA A 187 -1.01 -7.55 -22.98
N GLY A 188 -0.17 -8.17 -22.15
CA GLY A 188 1.22 -7.77 -21.94
C GLY A 188 1.39 -6.45 -21.19
N ILE A 189 0.39 -6.02 -20.40
CA ILE A 189 0.42 -4.76 -19.66
C ILE A 189 0.96 -5.00 -18.24
N PRO A 190 2.13 -4.43 -17.87
CA PRO A 190 2.66 -4.54 -16.52
C PRO A 190 1.85 -3.68 -15.55
N VAL A 191 1.59 -4.23 -14.35
CA VAL A 191 0.78 -3.56 -13.32
C VAL A 191 1.57 -3.39 -12.03
N VAL A 192 1.64 -2.16 -11.53
CA VAL A 192 1.97 -1.87 -10.13
C VAL A 192 0.73 -2.19 -9.29
N PHE A 193 0.67 -3.40 -8.75
CA PHE A 193 -0.46 -3.85 -7.95
C PHE A 193 -0.26 -3.50 -6.47
N ARG A 194 -1.22 -2.75 -5.90
CA ARG A 194 -1.21 -2.29 -4.51
C ARG A 194 -2.46 -2.82 -3.77
N PRO A 195 -2.48 -4.10 -3.39
CA PRO A 195 -3.60 -4.68 -2.64
C PRO A 195 -3.63 -4.16 -1.20
N PHE A 196 -4.80 -4.24 -0.56
CA PHE A 196 -4.99 -3.92 0.86
C PHE A 196 -4.38 -2.58 1.29
N ALA A 197 -4.65 -1.54 0.50
CA ALA A 197 -4.20 -0.18 0.77
C ALA A 197 -4.58 0.26 2.20
N GLU A 198 -3.75 1.13 2.80
CA GLU A 198 -4.05 1.81 4.08
C GLU A 198 -4.20 0.86 5.28
N VAL A 199 -3.50 -0.27 5.27
CA VAL A 199 -3.49 -1.31 6.32
C VAL A 199 -3.14 -0.78 7.73
N ASN A 200 -2.53 0.39 7.83
CA ASN A 200 -2.05 1.00 9.08
C ASN A 200 -2.99 2.09 9.66
N THR A 201 -4.16 2.33 9.07
CA THR A 201 -5.08 3.40 9.49
C THR A 201 -5.86 3.09 10.76
N GLY A 202 -6.12 1.82 11.06
CA GLY A 202 -6.96 1.44 12.20
C GLY A 202 -8.47 1.34 11.86
N GLU A 203 -8.83 1.55 10.60
CA GLU A 203 -10.22 1.74 10.19
C GLU A 203 -10.77 0.60 9.30
N LYS A 204 -9.89 -0.30 8.83
CA LYS A 204 -10.24 -1.32 7.83
C LYS A 204 -10.23 -2.74 8.41
N TYR A 205 -11.06 -3.65 7.88
CA TYR A 205 -11.11 -5.03 8.38
C TYR A 205 -9.79 -5.80 8.19
N HIS A 206 -8.98 -5.40 7.21
CA HIS A 206 -7.69 -6.00 6.89
C HIS A 206 -6.51 -5.40 7.66
N GLU A 207 -6.76 -4.52 8.64
CA GLU A 207 -5.67 -3.89 9.39
C GLU A 207 -4.80 -4.92 10.12
N ALA A 208 -3.50 -4.63 10.17
CA ALA A 208 -2.62 -5.26 11.13
C ALA A 208 -2.83 -4.57 12.48
N ARG A 209 -3.49 -5.25 13.42
CA ARG A 209 -3.51 -4.82 14.83
C ARG A 209 -2.13 -5.02 15.42
N TRP A 210 -1.26 -4.05 15.19
CA TRP A 210 -0.04 -3.93 15.97
C TRP A 210 -0.45 -3.70 17.42
N PRO A 211 0.07 -4.47 18.39
CA PRO A 211 -0.08 -4.10 19.78
C PRO A 211 0.43 -2.66 19.89
N ARG A 212 -0.46 -1.71 20.22
CA ARG A 212 -0.07 -0.33 20.49
C ARG A 212 1.09 -0.42 21.46
N ARG A 213 2.31 -0.11 21.02
CA ARG A 213 3.45 -0.04 21.95
C ARG A 213 3.01 0.94 23.02
N VAL A 214 2.90 0.42 24.24
CA VAL A 214 2.72 1.22 25.44
C VAL A 214 3.95 2.11 25.49
N GLY A 215 3.73 3.39 25.18
CA GLY A 215 4.83 4.30 24.89
C GLY A 215 4.34 5.44 24.01
N ARG A 216 3.38 6.21 24.52
CA ARG A 216 3.44 7.64 24.26
C ARG A 216 4.86 8.04 24.68
N CYS A 217 5.76 8.27 23.73
CA CYS A 217 6.73 9.32 23.93
C CYS A 217 5.87 10.53 24.23
N ALA A 218 5.75 10.86 25.52
CA ALA A 218 5.12 12.09 25.92
C ALA A 218 5.73 13.17 25.02
N GLN A 219 4.87 13.91 24.31
CA GLN A 219 5.26 15.23 23.88
C GLN A 219 5.71 15.92 25.16
N VAL A 220 7.02 15.96 25.37
CA VAL A 220 7.61 16.85 26.36
C VAL A 220 7.33 18.21 25.77
N THR A 221 6.24 18.83 26.20
CA THR A 221 6.09 20.27 26.11
C THR A 221 7.38 20.81 26.71
N PRO A 222 8.19 21.60 25.99
CA PRO A 222 9.36 22.21 26.60
C PRO A 222 8.84 23.15 27.69
N MET A 223 8.85 22.70 28.95
CA MET A 223 8.81 23.64 30.06
C MET A 223 10.05 24.51 29.91
N ALA A 224 9.84 25.82 29.91
CA ALA A 224 10.88 26.83 29.81
C ALA A 224 12.06 26.44 30.70
N ALA A 225 13.24 26.34 30.09
CA ALA A 225 14.47 26.14 30.82
C ALA A 225 14.66 27.32 31.79
N PRO A 226 14.87 27.10 33.10
CA PRO A 226 15.56 28.09 33.89
C PRO A 226 16.98 28.21 33.33
N ALA A 227 17.45 29.44 33.17
CA ALA A 227 18.85 29.72 32.92
C ALA A 227 19.70 29.05 34.00
N ASP A 228 20.87 28.54 33.57
CA ASP A 228 21.91 27.88 34.39
C ASP A 228 21.75 26.38 34.67
N ALA A 229 22.25 25.57 33.73
CA ALA A 229 23.01 24.36 34.07
C ALA A 229 23.91 23.95 32.89
N ARG A 230 25.19 24.32 32.97
CA ARG A 230 26.26 23.68 32.19
C ARG A 230 26.44 22.25 32.74
N THR A 231 26.80 21.33 31.84
CA THR A 231 27.25 19.93 32.08
C THR A 231 26.17 18.85 32.27
N ALA A 232 25.83 18.13 31.19
CA ALA A 232 25.53 16.68 31.24
C ALA A 232 25.57 16.05 29.83
N ASN A 233 26.31 14.96 29.70
CA ASN A 233 26.59 14.15 28.50
C ASN A 233 25.47 13.12 28.24
N PRO A 234 24.90 12.98 27.03
CA PRO A 234 23.80 12.05 26.78
C PRO A 234 24.33 10.66 26.40
N ARG A 235 24.68 9.84 27.40
CA ARG A 235 24.85 8.39 27.21
C ARG A 235 24.38 7.62 28.43
N ARG A 236 23.20 7.00 28.32
CA ARG A 236 22.84 5.66 28.82
C ARG A 236 21.33 5.58 29.05
N CYS A 237 20.67 4.66 28.34
CA CYS A 237 19.68 3.75 28.94
C CYS A 237 19.40 2.59 27.97
N CYS A 238 20.29 1.62 27.97
CA CYS A 238 20.04 0.23 27.56
C CYS A 238 20.91 -0.69 28.43
N ARG A 239 20.30 -1.32 29.45
CA ARG A 239 20.65 -2.60 30.14
C ARG A 239 19.95 -2.64 31.50
N SER A 240 19.54 -3.76 32.10
CA SER A 240 19.02 -5.06 31.65
C SER A 240 18.51 -5.79 32.91
N THR A 241 17.60 -6.74 32.72
CA THR A 241 17.50 -8.07 33.40
C THR A 241 17.30 -8.24 34.92
N ARG A 242 16.22 -8.99 35.22
CA ARG A 242 16.03 -10.06 36.23
C ARG A 242 15.90 -9.68 37.72
N GLY A 243 14.78 -10.12 38.32
CA GLY A 243 14.60 -10.32 39.77
C GLY A 243 13.11 -10.43 40.17
N ARG A 244 12.62 -11.64 40.48
CA ARG A 244 11.33 -11.93 41.15
C ARG A 244 11.40 -11.54 42.66
N PRO A 245 10.31 -11.54 43.50
CA PRO A 245 8.98 -12.17 43.34
C PRO A 245 7.73 -11.33 43.76
N CYS A 246 6.54 -11.81 43.37
CA CYS A 246 5.25 -11.36 43.92
C CYS A 246 5.02 -11.91 45.34
N PRO A 247 4.35 -11.16 46.25
CA PRO A 247 3.77 -11.74 47.47
C PRO A 247 2.29 -12.11 47.29
N THR A 248 1.88 -13.15 48.01
CA THR A 248 0.56 -13.80 48.05
C THR A 248 -0.33 -13.26 49.17
N THR A 249 -1.61 -12.98 48.83
CA THR A 249 -2.89 -13.08 49.61
C THR A 249 -3.15 -12.20 50.85
N PRO A 250 -4.43 -12.03 51.32
CA PRO A 250 -5.74 -11.99 50.64
C PRO A 250 -6.66 -10.81 51.12
N TRP A 251 -7.90 -10.74 50.60
CA TRP A 251 -9.10 -9.98 51.06
C TRP A 251 -9.43 -8.56 50.50
N TRP A 252 -10.62 -8.53 49.88
CA TRP A 252 -11.65 -7.50 49.65
C TRP A 252 -11.30 -6.00 49.54
N GLY A 253 -11.74 -5.40 48.42
CA GLY A 253 -12.30 -4.04 48.40
C GLY A 253 -11.49 -2.95 47.69
N ARG A 254 -12.05 -2.46 46.58
CA ARG A 254 -11.87 -1.14 45.92
C ARG A 254 -10.44 -0.60 45.63
N ALA A 255 -10.26 -0.35 44.33
CA ALA A 255 -9.62 0.82 43.73
C ALA A 255 -8.28 1.31 44.29
N SER A 256 -7.20 1.02 43.56
CA SER A 256 -6.51 2.00 42.71
C SER A 256 -5.06 1.57 42.44
N ARG A 257 -4.53 2.14 41.36
CA ARG A 257 -3.10 2.29 41.02
C ARG A 257 -2.42 1.15 40.26
N ARG A 258 -1.96 1.62 39.09
CA ARG A 258 -1.01 1.07 38.13
C ARG A 258 0.22 0.45 38.81
N CYS A 259 0.65 -0.68 38.27
CA CYS A 259 2.07 -1.00 38.18
C CYS A 259 2.46 -0.92 36.69
N CYS A 260 3.62 -0.33 36.43
CA CYS A 260 4.20 -0.08 35.11
C CYS A 260 4.49 -1.36 34.33
#